data_AF-A0A9D2JNM6-F1
#
_entry.id   AF-A0A9D2JNM6-F1
#
_cell.length_a   1.000
_cell.length_b   1.000
_cell.length_c   1.000
_cell.angle_alpha   90.00
_cell.angle_beta   90.00
_cell.angle_gamma   90.00
#
_symmetry.space_group_name_H-M   'P 1'
#
loop_
_entity.id
_entity.type
_entity.pdbx_description
1 polymer ?
#
loop_
_entity_poly.entity_id
_entity_poly.type
_entity_poly.pdbx_seq_one_letter_code
_entity_poly.pdbx_strand_id
1 'polypeptide(L)'
;QEYVAFCAGVLRAYFGAVKSNFRSEWDSETSKLLSVISINGFIIALTRQLPINGVNDFEYYKKVFEGWKMDFSNDGFQYTSSQYRKFSTKILKEAFKISEEKLSKI
;
A
#
# COMPACT_ATOMS: atom_id res chain seq x y z
N GLN A 1 -3.06 24.87 7.03
CA GLN A 1 -3.11 23.75 8.00
C GLN A 1 -4.12 22.68 7.59
N GLU A 2 -5.29 23.06 7.05
CA GLU A 2 -6.34 22.13 6.60
C GLU A 2 -5.88 21.09 5.57
N TYR A 3 -5.11 21.49 4.55
CA TYR A 3 -4.58 20.55 3.55
C TYR A 3 -3.68 19.47 4.16
N VAL A 4 -2.82 19.84 5.12
CA VAL A 4 -1.95 18.89 5.81
C VAL A 4 -2.80 17.92 6.64
N ALA A 5 -3.83 18.43 7.34
CA ALA A 5 -4.76 17.59 8.09
C ALA A 5 -5.53 16.62 7.18
N PHE A 6 -5.95 17.08 6.01
CA PHE A 6 -6.57 16.25 4.99
C PHE A 6 -5.64 15.12 4.52
N CYS A 7 -4.42 15.44 4.09
CA CYS A 7 -3.44 14.44 3.67
C CYS A 7 -3.12 13.44 4.78
N ALA A 8 -2.97 13.92 6.02
CA ALA A 8 -2.76 13.06 7.18
C ALA A 8 -3.97 12.14 7.44
N GLY A 9 -5.20 12.63 7.23
CA GLY A 9 -6.43 11.84 7.30
C GLY A 9 -6.45 10.70 6.28
N VAL A 10 -6.11 11.00 5.02
CA VAL A 10 -6.02 9.98 3.95
C VAL A 10 -4.96 8.94 4.26
N LEU A 11 -3.76 9.37 4.67
CA LEU A 11 -2.69 8.45 5.06
C LEU A 11 -3.09 7.57 6.25
N ARG A 12 -3.78 8.14 7.25
CA ARG A 12 -4.27 7.40 8.41
C ARG A 12 -5.30 6.35 8.01
N ALA A 13 -6.26 6.70 7.14
CA ALA A 13 -7.23 5.74 6.63
C ALA A 13 -6.56 4.60 5.86
N TYR A 14 -5.65 4.93 4.95
CA TYR A 14 -4.94 3.97 4.11
C TYR A 14 -4.02 3.03 4.91
N PHE A 15 -3.13 3.57 5.73
CA PHE A 15 -2.23 2.74 6.55
C PHE A 15 -2.97 2.05 7.70
N GLY A 16 -4.08 2.62 8.19
CA GLY A 16 -5.00 1.94 9.10
C GLY A 16 -5.56 0.67 8.47
N ALA A 17 -5.98 0.74 7.21
CA ALA A 17 -6.47 -0.42 6.47
C ALA A 17 -5.38 -1.48 6.25
N VAL A 18 -4.15 -1.07 5.90
CA VAL A 18 -2.98 -1.96 5.83
C VAL A 18 -2.75 -2.66 7.18
N LYS A 19 -2.69 -1.90 8.27
CA LYS A 19 -2.54 -2.45 9.63
C LYS A 19 -3.63 -3.44 9.99
N SER A 20 -4.88 -3.17 9.61
CA SER A 20 -6.00 -4.05 9.95
C SER A 20 -5.94 -5.40 9.24
N ASN A 21 -5.41 -5.44 8.02
CA ASN A 21 -5.28 -6.67 7.21
C ASN A 21 -3.97 -7.43 7.48
N PHE A 22 -2.91 -6.75 7.91
CA PHE A 22 -1.59 -7.32 8.16
C PHE A 22 -1.16 -7.11 9.61
N ARG A 23 -2.07 -7.39 10.56
CA ARG A 23 -1.87 -7.01 11.97
C ARG A 23 -0.67 -7.70 12.62
N SER A 24 -0.49 -8.99 12.34
CA SER A 24 0.65 -9.78 12.80
C SER A 24 1.98 -9.22 12.30
N GLU A 25 2.04 -8.87 11.03
CA GLU A 25 3.22 -8.32 10.36
C GLU A 25 3.47 -6.86 10.75
N TRP A 26 2.43 -6.14 11.18
CA TRP A 26 2.54 -4.78 11.67
C TRP A 26 3.15 -4.72 13.06
N ASP A 27 2.72 -5.62 13.95
CA ASP A 27 3.18 -5.67 15.34
C ASP A 27 4.51 -6.44 15.48
N SER A 28 5.02 -7.06 14.40
CA SER A 28 6.30 -7.78 14.38
C SER A 28 7.49 -6.89 14.04
N GLU A 29 8.51 -6.91 14.90
CA GLU A 29 9.77 -6.16 14.70
C GLU A 29 10.62 -6.70 13.54
N THR A 30 10.48 -7.99 13.21
CA THR A 30 11.28 -8.64 12.15
C THR A 30 10.63 -8.54 10.77
N SER A 31 9.39 -8.06 10.71
CA SER A 31 8.63 -7.89 9.49
C SER A 31 9.17 -6.76 8.62
N LYS A 32 9.19 -6.99 7.31
CA LYS A 32 9.48 -5.97 6.30
C LYS A 32 8.30 -5.05 6.02
N LEU A 33 7.12 -5.25 6.62
CA LEU A 33 5.94 -4.43 6.35
C LEU A 33 6.17 -2.93 6.64
N LEU A 34 6.87 -2.63 7.73
CA LEU A 34 7.20 -1.25 8.13
C LEU A 34 8.61 -0.81 7.67
N SER A 35 9.27 -1.60 6.83
CA SER A 35 10.55 -1.21 6.26
C SER A 35 10.39 -0.02 5.29
N VAL A 36 11.48 0.73 5.09
CA VAL A 36 11.54 1.86 4.14
C VAL A 36 11.02 1.46 2.75
N ILE A 37 11.31 0.24 2.31
CA ILE A 37 10.89 -0.28 1.00
C ILE A 37 9.36 -0.39 0.92
N SER A 38 8.77 -1.00 1.95
CA SER A 38 7.33 -1.22 2.01
C SER A 38 6.57 0.09 2.14
N ILE A 39 6.97 0.96 3.07
CA ILE A 39 6.31 2.26 3.28
C ILE A 39 6.33 3.11 2.00
N ASN A 40 7.49 3.22 1.33
CA ASN A 40 7.58 3.94 0.06
C ASN A 40 6.75 3.29 -1.05
N GLY A 41 6.74 1.94 -1.13
CA GLY A 41 5.89 1.23 -2.08
C GLY A 41 4.40 1.47 -1.85
N PHE A 42 3.94 1.46 -0.60
CA PHE A 42 2.55 1.76 -0.25
C PHE A 42 2.17 3.21 -0.57
N ILE A 43 3.03 4.19 -0.27
CA ILE A 43 2.79 5.61 -0.60
C ILE A 43 2.71 5.80 -2.12
N ILE A 44 3.66 5.22 -2.88
CA ILE A 44 3.63 5.32 -4.35
C ILE A 44 2.37 4.65 -4.91
N ALA A 45 1.96 3.50 -4.37
CA ALA A 45 0.71 2.84 -4.78
C ALA A 45 -0.51 3.73 -4.48
N LEU A 46 -0.57 4.33 -3.28
CA LEU A 46 -1.64 5.27 -2.91
C LEU A 46 -1.72 6.45 -3.88
N THR A 47 -0.59 7.08 -4.22
CA THR A 47 -0.58 8.22 -5.15
C THR A 47 -1.00 7.81 -6.54
N ARG A 48 -0.46 6.69 -7.05
CA ARG A 48 -0.71 6.23 -8.43
C ARG A 48 -2.13 5.76 -8.66
N GLN A 49 -2.82 5.24 -7.65
CA GLN A 49 -4.22 4.83 -7.81
C GLN A 49 -5.22 6.01 -7.79
N LEU A 50 -4.83 7.20 -7.30
CA LEU A 50 -5.74 8.35 -7.16
C LEU A 50 -6.43 8.76 -8.47
N PRO A 51 -5.76 8.82 -9.65
CA PRO A 51 -6.42 9.16 -10.91
C PRO A 51 -7.50 8.16 -11.34
N ILE A 52 -7.53 6.95 -10.78
CA ILE A 52 -8.45 5.88 -11.16
C ILE A 52 -9.61 5.77 -10.17
N ASN A 53 -9.32 5.72 -8.86
CA ASN A 53 -10.34 5.49 -7.83
C ASN A 53 -10.65 6.73 -6.99
N GLY A 54 -9.87 7.81 -7.11
CA GLY A 54 -9.96 8.98 -6.24
C GLY A 54 -9.47 8.72 -4.81
N VAL A 55 -9.75 9.69 -3.94
CA VAL A 55 -9.54 9.58 -2.50
C VAL A 55 -10.70 8.80 -1.90
N ASN A 56 -10.39 7.81 -1.07
CA ASN A 56 -11.40 6.96 -0.42
C ASN A 56 -11.16 6.87 1.09
N ASP A 57 -12.09 6.22 1.79
CA ASP A 57 -12.07 6.04 3.24
C ASP A 57 -11.38 4.74 3.68
N PHE A 58 -11.36 4.53 4.99
CA PHE A 58 -10.76 3.34 5.61
C PHE A 58 -11.44 2.04 5.15
N GLU A 59 -12.77 2.00 5.05
CA GLU A 59 -13.50 0.76 4.70
C GLU A 59 -13.24 0.35 3.26
N TYR A 60 -13.14 1.31 2.34
CA TYR A 60 -12.70 1.04 0.98
C TYR A 60 -11.30 0.43 0.95
N TYR A 61 -10.31 1.06 1.60
CA TYR A 61 -8.95 0.54 1.58
C TYR A 61 -8.81 -0.79 2.33
N LYS A 62 -9.62 -1.01 3.37
CA LYS A 62 -9.66 -2.28 4.10
C LYS A 62 -10.08 -3.40 3.17
N LYS A 63 -11.13 -3.19 2.36
CA LYS A 63 -11.58 -4.14 1.32
C LYS A 63 -10.54 -4.34 0.21
N VAL A 64 -9.81 -3.30 -0.18
CA VAL A 64 -8.73 -3.42 -1.18
C VAL A 64 -7.65 -4.41 -0.75
N PHE A 65 -7.29 -4.40 0.54
CA PHE A 65 -6.28 -5.30 1.09
C PHE A 65 -6.85 -6.62 1.61
N GLU A 66 -8.17 -6.77 1.64
CA GLU A 66 -8.84 -7.97 2.13
C GLU A 66 -8.49 -9.17 1.25
N GLY A 67 -7.94 -10.22 1.89
CA GLY A 67 -7.53 -11.44 1.20
C GLY A 67 -6.28 -11.29 0.32
N TRP A 68 -5.66 -10.11 0.22
CA TRP A 68 -4.38 -9.96 -0.46
C TRP A 68 -3.26 -10.57 0.40
N LYS A 69 -2.52 -11.51 -0.17
CA LYS A 69 -1.42 -12.20 0.51
C LYS A 69 -0.08 -11.63 0.05
N MET A 70 0.74 -11.22 0.99
CA MET A 70 2.10 -10.75 0.77
C MET A 70 3.00 -11.26 1.88
N ASP A 71 4.14 -11.82 1.51
CA ASP A 71 5.13 -12.30 2.47
C ASP A 71 6.07 -11.15 2.85
N PHE A 72 5.98 -10.70 4.10
CA PHE A 72 6.84 -9.67 4.69
C PHE A 72 7.98 -10.24 5.54
N SER A 73 8.24 -11.54 5.51
CA SER A 73 9.43 -12.11 6.18
C SER A 73 10.72 -11.65 5.50
N ASN A 74 11.85 -11.75 6.20
CA ASN A 74 13.16 -11.42 5.64
C ASN A 74 13.53 -12.30 4.43
N ASP A 75 13.13 -13.57 4.45
CA ASP A 75 13.47 -14.54 3.41
C ASP A 75 12.48 -14.50 2.24
N GLY A 76 11.21 -14.15 2.49
CA GLY A 76 10.15 -14.11 1.46
C GLY A 76 9.94 -12.74 0.80
N PHE A 77 10.41 -11.66 1.42
CA PHE A 77 10.25 -10.31 0.86
C PHE A 77 11.25 -10.03 -0.27
N GLN A 78 10.82 -10.29 -1.50
CA GLN A 78 11.63 -10.23 -2.73
C GLN A 78 12.11 -8.84 -3.17
N TYR A 79 11.78 -7.76 -2.44
CA TYR A 79 12.13 -6.40 -2.83
C TYR A 79 13.32 -5.88 -2.04
N THR A 80 14.31 -5.38 -2.77
CA THR A 80 15.54 -4.83 -2.20
C THR A 80 15.73 -3.37 -2.61
N SER A 81 16.39 -2.59 -1.75
CA SER A 81 16.81 -1.22 -2.05
C SER A 81 15.68 -0.37 -2.65
N SER A 82 15.98 0.55 -3.59
CA SER A 82 15.05 1.49 -4.22
C SER A 82 13.96 0.89 -5.13
N GLN A 83 13.60 -0.39 -4.98
CA GLN A 83 12.60 -1.09 -5.79
C GLN A 83 11.14 -0.70 -5.45
N TYR A 84 10.91 0.50 -4.91
CA TYR A 84 9.60 1.00 -4.50
C TYR A 84 8.57 1.00 -5.63
N ARG A 85 9.01 1.32 -6.87
CA ARG A 85 8.14 1.29 -8.06
C ARG A 85 7.69 -0.13 -8.43
N LYS A 86 8.54 -1.13 -8.24
CA LYS A 86 8.19 -2.53 -8.48
C LYS A 86 7.18 -3.03 -7.44
N PHE A 87 7.43 -2.75 -6.16
CA PHE A 87 6.51 -3.14 -5.09
C PHE A 87 5.15 -2.44 -5.21
N SER A 88 5.13 -1.12 -5.45
CA SER A 88 3.88 -0.39 -5.70
C SER A 88 3.10 -0.95 -6.88
N THR A 89 3.77 -1.36 -7.95
CA THR A 89 3.10 -1.97 -9.12
C THR A 89 2.46 -3.31 -8.76
N LYS A 90 3.09 -4.13 -7.90
CA LYS A 90 2.46 -5.36 -7.36
C LYS A 90 1.20 -5.03 -6.56
N ILE A 91 1.26 -4.05 -5.65
CA ILE A 91 0.10 -3.59 -4.87
C ILE A 91 -1.05 -3.16 -5.80
N LEU A 92 -0.77 -2.36 -6.83
CA LEU A 92 -1.79 -1.87 -7.75
C LEU A 92 -2.46 -3.00 -8.56
N LYS A 93 -1.68 -4.00 -8.99
CA LYS A 93 -2.21 -5.15 -9.73
C LYS A 93 -2.97 -6.12 -8.84
N GLU A 94 -2.42 -6.43 -7.67
CA GLU A 94 -2.89 -7.55 -6.87
C GLU A 94 -3.88 -7.15 -5.79
N ALA A 95 -3.71 -6.01 -5.13
CA ALA A 95 -4.65 -5.52 -4.13
C ALA A 95 -5.73 -4.67 -4.81
N PHE A 96 -5.34 -3.61 -5.52
CA PHE A 96 -6.29 -2.71 -6.19
C PHE A 96 -6.93 -3.28 -7.46
N LYS A 97 -6.46 -4.42 -7.96
CA LYS A 97 -6.96 -5.06 -9.19
C LYS A 97 -7.01 -4.13 -10.41
N ILE A 98 -6.07 -3.18 -10.51
CA ILE A 98 -5.96 -2.27 -11.65
C ILE A 98 -5.34 -3.02 -12.83
N SER A 99 -6.00 -2.97 -13.99
CA SER A 99 -5.53 -3.62 -15.21
C SER A 99 -4.23 -2.99 -15.74
N GLU A 100 -3.44 -3.79 -16.48
CA GLU A 100 -2.20 -3.33 -17.12
C GLU A 100 -2.44 -2.12 -18.05
N GLU A 101 -3.55 -2.12 -18.80
CA GLU A 101 -3.91 -1.03 -19.69
C GLU A 101 -4.12 0.30 -18.94
N LYS A 102 -4.67 0.25 -17.73
CA LYS A 102 -4.80 1.43 -16.87
C LYS A 102 -3.45 1.81 -16.29
N LEU A 103 -2.64 0.83 -15.85
CA LEU A 103 -1.32 1.07 -15.29
C LEU A 103 -0.32 1.70 -16.28
N SER A 104 -0.41 1.39 -17.57
CA SER A 104 0.46 2.02 -18.56
C SER A 104 0.18 3.52 -18.76
N LYS A 105 -0.97 3.99 -18.26
CA LYS A 105 -1.43 5.37 -18.35
C LYS A 105 -1.15 6.17 -17.06
N ILE A 106 -0.59 5.55 -16.01
CA ILE A 106 -0.28 6.15 -14.69
C ILE A 106 1.10 5.77 -14.11
#